data_AF-A0A7W1FHL0-F1
#
_entry.id   AF-A0A7W1FHL0-F1
#
_cell.length_a   1.000
_cell.length_b   1.000
_cell.length_c   1.000
_cell.angle_alpha   90.00
_cell.angle_beta   90.00
_cell.angle_gamma   90.00
#
_symmetry.space_group_name_H-M   'P 1'
#
loop_
_entity.id
_entity.type
_entity.pdbx_description
1 polymer ?
#
loop_
_entity_poly.entity_id
_entity_poly.type
_entity_poly.pdbx_seq_one_letter_code
_entity_poly.pdbx_strand_id
1 'polypeptide(L)'
;MNLTDFIIIYLACGAPFGVYYFLQSRNEAESPIIWLKIFLTFFFWIPFAFLFIRQFLVSNKNLHSNYYLTSAFEAEDEGNIYLIQKEIEKKLSESRLDFSLFEFRETLERYVGLTLANQQAFTKVSEREKEVFRIAENSNVELAANCLHRRNRKLLAFHQTEARQDFLQMIGKLSDSMTDKKNLGNLAVKFVRLLKDKQAENSLEKLFATNLQTDIAPSVLQREKDLWNPQEHKLLHAQPNSTHFQAIRATTALRRKD
;
A
#
# COMPACT_ATOMS: atom_id res chain seq x y z
N MET A 1 22.52 17.86 -42.19
CA MET A 1 22.46 16.59 -41.44
C MET A 1 22.66 15.49 -42.45
N ASN A 2 23.72 14.68 -42.29
CA ASN A 2 24.12 13.71 -43.31
C ASN A 2 23.24 12.46 -43.22
N LEU A 3 23.10 11.74 -44.34
CA LEU A 3 22.35 10.47 -44.38
C LEU A 3 22.85 9.48 -43.31
N THR A 4 24.16 9.49 -43.06
CA THR A 4 24.82 8.67 -42.04
C THR A 4 24.31 8.99 -40.63
N ASP A 5 24.07 10.27 -40.31
CA ASP A 5 23.56 10.68 -38.99
C ASP A 5 22.15 10.13 -38.76
N PHE A 6 21.31 10.16 -39.80
CA PHE A 6 19.97 9.58 -39.74
C PHE A 6 20.00 8.06 -39.52
N ILE A 7 20.93 7.34 -40.19
CA ILE A 7 21.08 5.89 -40.03
C ILE A 7 21.54 5.55 -38.60
N ILE A 8 22.50 6.30 -38.05
CA ILE A 8 22.99 6.11 -36.68
C ILE A 8 21.86 6.32 -35.67
N ILE A 9 21.10 7.40 -35.80
CA ILE A 9 19.95 7.68 -34.92
C ILE A 9 18.90 6.56 -35.03
N TYR A 10 18.59 6.11 -36.26
CA TYR A 10 17.61 5.06 -36.48
C TYR A 10 18.01 3.74 -35.80
N LEU A 11 19.28 3.34 -35.94
CA LEU A 11 19.81 2.11 -35.33
C LEU A 11 19.90 2.22 -33.80
N ALA A 12 20.27 3.38 -33.27
CA ALA A 12 20.33 3.64 -31.83
C ALA A 12 18.94 3.48 -31.18
N CYS A 13 17.89 3.97 -31.84
CA CYS A 13 16.51 3.82 -31.37
C CYS A 13 15.99 2.38 -31.45
N GLY A 14 16.48 1.57 -32.41
CA GLY A 14 16.10 0.17 -32.57
C GLY A 14 16.75 -0.80 -31.57
N ALA A 15 17.94 -0.45 -31.03
CA ALA A 15 18.73 -1.32 -30.18
C ALA A 15 18.00 -1.82 -28.91
N PRO A 16 17.26 -0.99 -28.15
CA PRO A 16 16.51 -1.45 -26.98
C PRO A 16 15.48 -2.54 -27.31
N PHE A 17 14.82 -2.47 -28.48
CA PHE A 17 13.81 -3.43 -28.89
C PHE A 17 14.43 -4.79 -29.25
N GLY A 18 15.57 -4.79 -29.94
CA GLY A 18 16.33 -6.00 -30.24
C GLY A 18 16.80 -6.71 -28.96
N VAL A 19 17.36 -5.95 -28.01
CA VAL A 19 17.81 -6.49 -26.71
C VAL A 19 16.63 -7.02 -25.89
N TYR A 20 15.51 -6.29 -25.85
CA TYR A 20 14.29 -6.73 -25.16
C TYR A 20 13.80 -8.09 -25.68
N TYR A 21 13.71 -8.23 -27.01
CA TYR A 21 13.25 -9.48 -27.63
C TYR A 21 14.23 -10.64 -27.40
N PHE A 22 15.54 -10.37 -27.47
CA PHE A 22 16.57 -11.37 -27.15
C PHE A 22 16.45 -11.89 -25.71
N LEU A 23 16.26 -11.00 -24.73
CA LEU A 23 16.10 -11.39 -23.32
C LEU A 23 14.82 -12.21 -23.11
N GLN A 24 13.73 -11.88 -23.81
CA GLN A 24 12.47 -12.62 -23.73
C GLN A 24 12.58 -14.02 -24.32
N SER A 25 13.33 -14.19 -25.42
CA SER A 25 13.50 -15.46 -26.11
C SER A 25 14.76 -16.25 -25.70
N ARG A 26 15.43 -15.85 -24.60
CA ARG A 26 16.72 -16.44 -24.19
C ARG A 26 16.66 -17.95 -23.94
N ASN A 27 15.51 -18.47 -23.50
CA ASN A 27 15.32 -19.90 -23.24
C ASN A 27 15.15 -20.74 -24.51
N GLU A 28 14.89 -20.11 -25.66
CA GLU A 28 14.69 -20.77 -26.96
C GLU A 28 15.80 -20.39 -27.97
N ALA A 29 16.82 -19.63 -27.52
CA ALA A 29 17.80 -18.94 -28.35
C ALA A 29 18.73 -19.84 -29.19
N GLU A 30 18.61 -21.16 -29.10
CA GLU A 30 19.34 -22.11 -29.95
C GLU A 30 18.78 -22.21 -31.38
N SER A 31 17.58 -21.69 -31.63
CA SER A 31 16.99 -21.71 -32.98
C SER A 31 17.50 -20.56 -33.87
N PRO A 32 17.98 -20.82 -35.10
CA PRO A 32 18.37 -19.78 -36.05
C PRO A 32 17.19 -18.88 -36.45
N ILE A 33 15.96 -19.39 -36.35
CA ILE A 33 14.73 -18.64 -36.61
C ILE A 33 14.56 -17.50 -35.59
N ILE A 34 15.00 -17.71 -34.34
CA ILE A 34 14.88 -16.70 -33.28
C ILE A 34 15.87 -15.57 -33.51
N TRP A 35 17.08 -15.87 -33.95
CA TRP A 35 18.05 -14.86 -34.39
C TRP A 35 17.51 -14.00 -35.53
N LEU A 36 16.91 -14.62 -36.55
CA LEU A 36 16.26 -13.88 -37.64
C LEU A 36 15.17 -12.94 -37.12
N LYS A 37 14.33 -13.41 -36.18
CA LYS A 37 13.28 -12.59 -35.56
C LYS A 37 13.85 -11.42 -34.76
N ILE A 38 14.94 -11.62 -34.00
CA ILE A 38 15.63 -10.55 -33.27
C ILE A 38 16.12 -9.47 -34.23
N PHE A 39 16.78 -9.88 -35.32
CA PHE A 39 17.25 -8.95 -36.35
C PHE A 39 16.09 -8.21 -37.02
N LEU A 40 15.01 -8.90 -37.34
CA LEU A 40 13.82 -8.30 -37.95
C LEU A 40 13.18 -7.27 -37.00
N THR A 41 13.07 -7.59 -35.71
CA THR A 41 12.55 -6.66 -34.69
C THR A 41 13.43 -5.42 -34.55
N PHE A 42 14.76 -5.58 -34.62
CA PHE A 42 15.70 -4.46 -34.56
C PHE A 42 15.59 -3.52 -35.76
N PHE A 43 15.55 -4.07 -36.98
CA PHE A 43 15.47 -3.26 -38.21
C PHE A 43 14.06 -2.68 -38.46
N PHE A 44 13.01 -3.41 -38.07
CA PHE A 44 11.61 -3.00 -38.23
C PHE A 44 10.98 -2.62 -36.88
N TRP A 45 11.72 -1.86 -36.08
CA TRP A 45 11.29 -1.49 -34.73
C TRP A 45 10.08 -0.55 -34.71
N ILE A 46 9.82 0.26 -35.75
CA ILE A 46 8.67 1.21 -35.75
C ILE A 46 7.32 0.47 -35.72
N PRO A 47 7.01 -0.49 -36.62
CA PRO A 47 5.82 -1.33 -36.50
C PRO A 47 5.76 -2.09 -35.18
N PHE A 48 6.90 -2.61 -34.72
CA PHE A 48 6.98 -3.34 -33.46
C PHE A 48 6.68 -2.44 -32.25
N ALA A 49 7.22 -1.21 -32.23
CA ALA A 49 6.96 -0.21 -31.21
C ALA A 49 5.51 0.23 -31.22
N PHE A 50 4.88 0.37 -32.39
CA PHE A 50 3.45 0.66 -32.48
C PHE A 50 2.60 -0.48 -31.91
N LEU A 51 2.91 -1.73 -32.27
CA LEU A 51 2.25 -2.91 -31.69
C LEU A 51 2.49 -3.00 -30.18
N PHE A 52 3.71 -2.73 -29.74
CA PHE A 52 4.10 -2.74 -28.34
C PHE A 52 3.42 -1.62 -27.55
N ILE A 53 3.29 -0.41 -28.10
CA ILE A 53 2.55 0.71 -27.49
C ILE A 53 1.05 0.40 -27.49
N ARG A 54 0.50 -0.15 -28.57
CA ARG A 54 -0.91 -0.55 -28.60
C ARG A 54 -1.19 -1.65 -27.59
N GLN A 55 -0.32 -2.65 -27.51
CA GLN A 55 -0.36 -3.68 -26.48
C GLN A 55 -0.18 -3.06 -25.11
N PHE A 56 0.72 -2.11 -24.92
CA PHE A 56 0.94 -1.42 -23.64
C PHE A 56 -0.25 -0.54 -23.26
N LEU A 57 -0.99 0.05 -24.19
CA LEU A 57 -2.17 0.87 -23.93
C LEU A 57 -3.41 0.01 -23.67
N VAL A 58 -3.59 -1.06 -24.44
CA VAL A 58 -4.67 -2.04 -24.23
C VAL A 58 -4.39 -2.82 -22.96
N SER A 59 -3.16 -3.28 -22.80
CA SER A 59 -2.67 -3.92 -21.60
C SER A 59 -2.51 -2.92 -20.48
N ASN A 60 -2.49 -1.59 -20.62
CA ASN A 60 -2.53 -0.64 -19.48
C ASN A 60 -3.87 -0.58 -18.79
N LYS A 61 -4.91 -1.14 -19.43
CA LYS A 61 -6.15 -1.49 -18.74
C LYS A 61 -6.00 -2.77 -17.89
N ASN A 62 -4.96 -3.57 -18.15
CA ASN A 62 -4.65 -4.87 -17.52
C ASN A 62 -3.23 -4.96 -16.91
N LEU A 63 -2.40 -3.90 -16.87
CA LEU A 63 -0.94 -4.02 -16.63
C LEU A 63 -0.62 -3.94 -15.14
N HIS A 64 -1.63 -3.66 -14.32
CA HIS A 64 -1.54 -4.02 -12.92
C HIS A 64 -1.64 -5.54 -12.68
N SER A 65 -2.00 -6.34 -13.70
CA SER A 65 -2.14 -7.80 -13.61
C SER A 65 -0.87 -8.58 -13.98
N ASN A 66 0.19 -7.96 -14.51
CA ASN A 66 1.40 -8.70 -14.93
C ASN A 66 2.38 -9.06 -13.80
N TYR A 67 2.08 -8.75 -12.54
CA TYR A 67 2.78 -9.32 -11.37
C TYR A 67 2.07 -10.53 -10.76
N TYR A 68 0.89 -10.91 -11.28
CA TYR A 68 0.09 -11.99 -10.73
C TYR A 68 -0.25 -12.98 -11.85
N LEU A 69 0.67 -13.93 -12.09
CA LEU A 69 0.28 -15.19 -12.69
C LEU A 69 -0.58 -15.91 -11.66
N THR A 70 -1.88 -16.09 -11.92
CA THR A 70 -2.60 -17.39 -11.93
C THR A 70 -4.08 -17.16 -12.29
N SER A 71 -4.67 -18.17 -12.94
CA SER A 71 -6.09 -18.47 -13.22
C SER A 71 -7.12 -17.37 -13.59
N ALA A 72 -7.96 -17.66 -14.60
CA ALA A 72 -9.10 -16.83 -15.00
C ALA A 72 -10.15 -16.55 -13.89
N PHE A 73 -10.07 -17.25 -12.76
CA PHE A 73 -10.90 -17.02 -11.57
C PHE A 73 -10.32 -15.91 -10.67
N GLU A 74 -8.99 -15.72 -10.66
CA GLU A 74 -8.31 -14.67 -9.90
C GLU A 74 -8.37 -13.31 -10.61
N ALA A 75 -8.54 -13.29 -11.94
CA ALA A 75 -8.71 -12.06 -12.72
C ALA A 75 -9.96 -11.25 -12.33
N GLU A 76 -11.04 -11.92 -11.89
CA GLU A 76 -12.26 -11.24 -11.42
C GLU A 76 -12.04 -10.63 -10.03
N ASP A 77 -11.43 -11.37 -9.11
CA ASP A 77 -11.07 -10.88 -7.78
C ASP A 77 -10.06 -9.72 -7.87
N GLU A 78 -9.09 -9.78 -8.79
CA GLU A 78 -8.14 -8.70 -9.06
C GLU A 78 -8.81 -7.42 -9.57
N GLY A 79 -9.73 -7.55 -10.53
CA GLY A 79 -10.54 -6.44 -11.01
C GLY A 79 -11.33 -5.78 -9.88
N ASN A 80 -11.90 -6.59 -8.99
CA ASN A 80 -12.63 -6.11 -7.82
C ASN A 80 -11.72 -5.42 -6.78
N ILE A 81 -10.52 -5.95 -6.55
CA ILE A 81 -9.51 -5.31 -5.67
C ILE A 81 -9.16 -3.92 -6.19
N TYR A 82 -8.89 -3.80 -7.49
CA TYR A 82 -8.54 -2.52 -8.11
C TYR A 82 -9.70 -1.50 -8.06
N LEU A 83 -10.93 -1.94 -8.31
CA LEU A 83 -12.11 -1.06 -8.23
C LEU A 83 -12.31 -0.53 -6.80
N ILE A 84 -12.19 -1.39 -5.79
CA ILE A 84 -12.34 -0.97 -4.40
C ILE A 84 -11.19 -0.05 -3.98
N GLN A 85 -9.95 -0.35 -4.39
CA GLN A 85 -8.81 0.54 -4.16
C GLN A 85 -9.09 1.94 -4.71
N LYS A 86 -9.54 2.03 -5.97
CA LYS A 86 -9.87 3.31 -6.61
C LYS A 86 -11.00 4.05 -5.90
N GLU A 87 -11.99 3.33 -5.38
CA GLU A 87 -13.06 3.93 -4.58
C GLU A 87 -12.55 4.49 -3.25
N ILE A 88 -11.64 3.79 -2.57
CA ILE A 88 -11.01 4.28 -1.34
C ILE A 88 -10.13 5.50 -1.64
N GLU A 89 -9.33 5.48 -2.71
CA GLU A 89 -8.51 6.61 -3.16
C GLU A 89 -9.35 7.84 -3.54
N LYS A 90 -10.49 7.63 -4.19
CA LYS A 90 -11.44 8.71 -4.50
C LYS A 90 -11.95 9.36 -3.22
N LYS A 91 -12.39 8.55 -2.25
CA LYS A 91 -12.82 9.06 -0.94
C LYS A 91 -11.69 9.83 -0.24
N LEU A 92 -10.47 9.28 -0.28
CA LEU A 92 -9.29 9.94 0.28
C LEU A 92 -9.04 11.33 -0.33
N SER A 93 -9.20 11.46 -1.65
CA SER A 93 -9.04 12.73 -2.36
C SER A 93 -10.07 13.80 -1.96
N GLU A 94 -11.24 13.36 -1.46
CA GLU A 94 -12.30 14.23 -0.96
C GLU A 94 -12.09 14.64 0.52
N SER A 95 -11.26 13.90 1.27
CA SER A 95 -10.94 14.18 2.66
C SER A 95 -9.74 15.11 2.83
N ARG A 96 -9.75 15.92 3.88
CA ARG A 96 -8.59 16.71 4.31
C ARG A 96 -7.78 15.89 5.32
N LEU A 97 -6.74 15.25 4.84
CA LEU A 97 -5.85 14.43 5.68
C LEU A 97 -4.42 14.95 5.71
N ASP A 98 -3.74 14.60 6.79
CA ASP A 98 -2.35 14.99 7.05
C ASP A 98 -1.32 14.12 6.30
N PHE A 99 -1.76 13.02 5.67
CA PHE A 99 -0.90 12.14 4.87
C PHE A 99 -1.18 12.28 3.37
N SER A 100 -0.14 12.08 2.56
CA SER A 100 -0.24 12.27 1.11
C SER A 100 -0.97 11.10 0.41
N LEU A 101 -1.62 11.39 -0.72
CA LEU A 101 -2.20 10.34 -1.58
C LEU A 101 -1.16 9.28 -1.99
N PHE A 102 0.09 9.72 -2.17
CA PHE A 102 1.19 8.83 -2.54
C PHE A 102 1.52 7.84 -1.43
N GLU A 103 1.61 8.32 -0.18
CA GLU A 103 1.91 7.49 1.00
C GLU A 103 0.81 6.43 1.23
N PHE A 104 -0.45 6.82 1.03
CA PHE A 104 -1.58 5.89 1.10
C PHE A 104 -1.47 4.80 0.03
N ARG A 105 -1.23 5.20 -1.22
CA ARG A 105 -1.12 4.29 -2.34
C ARG A 105 0.04 3.31 -2.14
N GLU A 106 1.20 3.80 -1.73
CA GLU A 106 2.36 2.98 -1.41
C GLU A 106 2.04 1.95 -0.31
N THR A 107 1.38 2.38 0.77
CA THR A 107 0.99 1.50 1.87
C THR A 107 0.02 0.43 1.43
N LEU A 108 -0.99 0.81 0.63
CA LEU A 108 -1.99 -0.11 0.14
C LEU A 108 -1.40 -1.11 -0.87
N GLU A 109 -0.62 -0.66 -1.85
CA GLU A 109 0.04 -1.53 -2.83
C GLU A 109 1.02 -2.50 -2.15
N ARG A 110 1.79 -2.02 -1.17
CA ARG A 110 2.69 -2.85 -0.37
C ARG A 110 1.93 -3.91 0.43
N TYR A 111 0.83 -3.54 1.09
CA TYR A 111 -0.01 -4.49 1.83
C TYR A 111 -0.62 -5.55 0.91
N VAL A 112 -1.19 -5.16 -0.23
CA VAL A 112 -1.75 -6.08 -1.23
C VAL A 112 -0.68 -7.03 -1.74
N GLY A 113 0.45 -6.49 -2.22
CA GLY A 113 1.53 -7.29 -2.79
C GLY A 113 2.10 -8.30 -1.80
N LEU A 114 2.34 -7.88 -0.55
CA LEU A 114 2.84 -8.78 0.49
C LEU A 114 1.81 -9.83 0.90
N THR A 115 0.53 -9.48 0.93
CA THR A 115 -0.54 -10.43 1.28
C THR A 115 -0.68 -11.51 0.22
N LEU A 116 -0.71 -11.14 -1.05
CA LEU A 116 -0.77 -12.08 -2.17
C LEU A 116 0.50 -12.93 -2.27
N ALA A 117 1.69 -12.31 -2.14
CA ALA A 117 2.94 -13.05 -2.14
C ALA A 117 3.00 -14.05 -0.96
N ASN A 118 2.52 -13.68 0.23
CA ASN A 118 2.50 -14.57 1.38
C ASN A 118 1.57 -15.77 1.18
N GLN A 119 0.44 -15.60 0.48
CA GLN A 119 -0.44 -16.72 0.11
C GLN A 119 0.24 -17.68 -0.85
N GLN A 120 0.97 -17.16 -1.84
CA GLN A 120 1.72 -17.98 -2.80
C GLN A 120 2.94 -18.66 -2.15
N ALA A 121 3.53 -18.07 -1.10
CA ALA A 121 4.70 -18.63 -0.42
C ALA A 121 4.44 -19.91 0.38
N PHE A 122 3.18 -20.35 0.52
CA PHE A 122 2.84 -21.67 1.08
C PHE A 122 2.92 -22.80 0.05
N THR A 123 3.23 -22.49 -1.21
CA THR A 123 3.50 -23.49 -2.26
C THR A 123 4.88 -24.13 -2.09
N LYS A 124 5.14 -25.20 -2.86
CA LYS A 124 6.43 -25.92 -2.82
C LYS A 124 7.57 -25.01 -3.32
N VAL A 125 8.79 -25.33 -2.87
CA VAL A 125 10.03 -24.67 -3.34
C VAL A 125 10.06 -24.60 -4.86
N SER A 126 10.29 -23.40 -5.38
CA SER A 126 10.33 -23.13 -6.81
C SER A 126 11.62 -23.64 -7.45
N GLU A 127 11.54 -24.09 -8.71
CA GLU A 127 12.75 -24.43 -9.48
C GLU A 127 13.71 -23.23 -9.61
N ARG A 128 13.19 -22.00 -9.60
CA ARG A 128 14.03 -20.79 -9.59
C ARG A 128 14.82 -20.64 -8.30
N GLU A 129 14.26 -21.05 -7.16
CA GLU A 129 14.96 -21.04 -5.87
C GLU A 129 16.07 -22.09 -5.83
N LYS A 130 15.85 -23.25 -6.46
CA LYS A 130 16.89 -24.28 -6.62
C LYS A 130 18.01 -23.85 -7.57
N GLU A 131 17.66 -23.12 -8.63
CA GLU A 131 18.61 -22.65 -9.64
C GLU A 131 19.75 -21.82 -9.05
N VAL A 132 19.44 -20.96 -8.06
CA VAL A 132 20.45 -20.14 -7.37
C VAL A 132 21.54 -21.01 -6.74
N PHE A 133 21.16 -22.14 -6.13
CA PHE A 133 22.10 -23.06 -5.49
C PHE A 133 22.77 -24.00 -6.48
N ARG A 134 22.12 -24.29 -7.61
CA ARG A 134 22.73 -25.02 -8.73
C ARG A 134 23.89 -24.22 -9.34
N ILE A 135 23.69 -22.94 -9.60
CA ILE A 135 24.72 -22.04 -10.13
C ILE A 135 25.88 -21.86 -9.12
N ALA A 136 25.58 -21.88 -7.83
CA ALA A 136 26.57 -21.80 -6.77
C ALA A 136 27.29 -23.14 -6.46
N GLU A 137 27.07 -24.18 -7.29
CA GLU A 137 27.67 -25.52 -7.13
C GLU A 137 27.49 -26.13 -5.72
N ASN A 138 26.34 -25.88 -5.10
CA ASN A 138 26.06 -26.42 -3.76
C ASN A 138 25.87 -27.94 -3.81
N SER A 139 26.56 -28.68 -2.93
CA SER A 139 26.49 -30.15 -2.88
C SER A 139 25.10 -30.69 -2.50
N ASN A 140 24.26 -29.88 -1.83
CA ASN A 140 22.90 -30.25 -1.46
C ASN A 140 21.91 -29.12 -1.80
N VAL A 141 21.65 -28.97 -3.10
CA VAL A 141 20.72 -27.98 -3.68
C VAL A 141 19.34 -28.03 -3.02
N GLU A 142 18.80 -29.22 -2.78
CA GLU A 142 17.45 -29.37 -2.22
C GLU A 142 17.35 -28.83 -0.79
N LEU A 143 18.30 -29.20 0.09
CA LEU A 143 18.31 -28.72 1.47
C LEU A 143 18.54 -27.21 1.53
N ALA A 144 19.44 -26.69 0.71
CA ALA A 144 19.73 -25.26 0.64
C ALA A 144 18.50 -24.45 0.18
N ALA A 145 17.82 -24.91 -0.88
CA ALA A 145 16.61 -24.28 -1.38
C ALA A 145 15.47 -24.32 -0.36
N ASN A 146 15.26 -25.45 0.33
CA ASN A 146 14.29 -25.57 1.42
C ASN A 146 14.59 -24.60 2.58
N CYS A 147 15.86 -24.48 2.97
CA CYS A 147 16.28 -23.56 4.04
C CYS A 147 16.03 -22.10 3.66
N LEU A 148 16.38 -21.71 2.42
CA LEU A 148 16.13 -20.37 1.89
C LEU A 148 14.63 -20.07 1.82
N HIS A 149 13.85 -20.99 1.24
CA HIS A 149 12.40 -20.87 1.12
C HIS A 149 11.74 -20.67 2.49
N ARG A 150 12.14 -21.47 3.50
CA ARG A 150 11.67 -21.31 4.88
C ARG A 150 12.02 -19.94 5.47
N ARG A 151 13.22 -19.44 5.23
CA ARG A 151 13.67 -18.11 5.69
C ARG A 151 12.85 -17.00 5.01
N ASN A 152 12.70 -17.08 3.69
CA ASN A 152 11.95 -16.10 2.91
C ASN A 152 10.48 -16.05 3.34
N ARG A 153 9.85 -17.21 3.59
CA ARG A 153 8.48 -17.27 4.10
C ARG A 153 8.32 -16.55 5.44
N LYS A 154 9.28 -16.72 6.35
CA LYS A 154 9.26 -16.01 7.65
C LYS A 154 9.40 -14.50 7.48
N LEU A 155 10.32 -14.05 6.62
CA LEU A 155 10.51 -12.63 6.33
C LEU A 155 9.26 -12.03 5.67
N LEU A 156 8.66 -12.75 4.73
CA LEU A 156 7.46 -12.31 4.04
C LEU A 156 6.27 -12.18 4.99
N ALA A 157 6.06 -13.16 5.87
CA ALA A 157 5.02 -13.08 6.90
C ALA A 157 5.24 -11.92 7.89
N PHE A 158 6.50 -11.65 8.24
CA PHE A 158 6.86 -10.50 9.08
C PHE A 158 6.48 -9.18 8.41
N HIS A 159 6.96 -8.93 7.18
CA HIS A 159 6.66 -7.70 6.45
C HIS A 159 5.18 -7.56 6.10
N GLN A 160 4.49 -8.67 5.80
CA GLN A 160 3.04 -8.65 5.58
C GLN A 160 2.30 -8.19 6.84
N THR A 161 2.77 -8.60 8.03
CA THR A 161 2.18 -8.16 9.31
C THR A 161 2.42 -6.67 9.55
N GLU A 162 3.62 -6.16 9.27
CA GLU A 162 3.92 -4.71 9.36
C GLU A 162 3.05 -3.91 8.38
N ALA A 163 3.02 -4.30 7.11
CA ALA A 163 2.21 -3.63 6.09
C ALA A 163 0.71 -3.65 6.41
N ARG A 164 0.22 -4.73 7.04
CA ARG A 164 -1.16 -4.79 7.55
C ARG A 164 -1.40 -3.73 8.62
N GLN A 165 -0.47 -3.58 9.58
CA GLN A 165 -0.60 -2.58 10.64
C GLN A 165 -0.61 -1.16 10.08
N ASP A 166 0.29 -0.86 9.14
CA ASP A 166 0.35 0.43 8.45
C ASP A 166 -0.97 0.72 7.72
N PHE A 167 -1.49 -0.26 6.98
CA PHE A 167 -2.79 -0.15 6.31
C PHE A 167 -3.93 0.12 7.29
N LEU A 168 -4.03 -0.66 8.38
CA LEU A 168 -5.07 -0.48 9.39
C LEU A 168 -4.99 0.90 10.06
N GLN A 169 -3.78 1.38 10.33
CA GLN A 169 -3.57 2.70 10.92
C GLN A 169 -4.02 3.81 9.95
N MET A 170 -3.69 3.70 8.66
CA MET A 170 -4.14 4.67 7.66
C MET A 170 -5.65 4.68 7.48
N ILE A 171 -6.29 3.51 7.45
CA ILE A 171 -7.76 3.42 7.40
C ILE A 171 -8.39 4.01 8.67
N GLY A 172 -7.77 3.82 9.84
CA GLY A 172 -8.20 4.46 11.08
C GLY A 172 -8.18 5.98 10.97
N LYS A 173 -7.05 6.57 10.61
CA LYS A 173 -6.90 8.02 10.40
C LYS A 173 -7.89 8.56 9.36
N LEU A 174 -8.06 7.84 8.25
CA LEU A 174 -9.03 8.16 7.21
C LEU A 174 -10.45 8.20 7.77
N SER A 175 -10.81 7.20 8.58
CA SER A 175 -12.12 7.10 9.20
C SER A 175 -12.42 8.26 10.15
N ASP A 176 -11.41 8.77 10.87
CA ASP A 176 -11.58 9.91 11.77
C ASP A 176 -11.88 11.22 11.04
N SER A 177 -11.37 11.36 9.81
CA SER A 177 -11.57 12.55 8.96
C SER A 177 -12.85 12.57 8.14
N MET A 178 -13.58 11.44 8.06
CA MET A 178 -14.73 11.28 7.17
C MET A 178 -16.06 11.24 7.91
N THR A 179 -17.07 11.88 7.31
CA THR A 179 -18.47 11.79 7.79
C THR A 179 -19.10 10.44 7.50
N ASP A 180 -18.76 9.82 6.36
CA ASP A 180 -19.33 8.53 5.91
C ASP A 180 -18.47 7.33 6.34
N LYS A 181 -18.28 7.18 7.66
CA LYS A 181 -17.44 6.13 8.26
C LYS A 181 -17.94 4.72 7.92
N LYS A 182 -19.26 4.53 7.85
CA LYS A 182 -19.89 3.23 7.61
C LYS A 182 -19.58 2.68 6.22
N ASN A 183 -19.64 3.55 5.19
CA ASN A 183 -19.31 3.16 3.83
C ASN A 183 -17.83 2.82 3.68
N LEU A 184 -16.94 3.65 4.26
CA LEU A 184 -15.50 3.36 4.27
C LEU A 184 -15.22 2.01 4.94
N GLY A 185 -15.84 1.73 6.09
CA GLY A 185 -15.69 0.45 6.78
C GLY A 185 -16.15 -0.74 5.93
N ASN A 186 -17.31 -0.62 5.26
CA ASN A 186 -17.79 -1.67 4.36
C ASN A 186 -16.82 -1.92 3.20
N LEU A 187 -16.27 -0.87 2.60
CA LEU A 187 -15.28 -0.98 1.52
C LEU A 187 -13.99 -1.63 2.01
N ALA A 188 -13.45 -1.19 3.14
CA ALA A 188 -12.23 -1.73 3.72
C ALA A 188 -12.39 -3.22 4.10
N VAL A 189 -13.51 -3.60 4.71
CA VAL A 189 -13.82 -5.00 5.04
C VAL A 189 -13.96 -5.84 3.78
N LYS A 190 -14.70 -5.34 2.76
CA LYS A 190 -14.84 -6.03 1.47
C LYS A 190 -13.48 -6.23 0.80
N PHE A 191 -12.63 -5.20 0.78
CA PHE A 191 -11.27 -5.24 0.24
C PHE A 191 -10.43 -6.34 0.88
N VAL A 192 -10.40 -6.36 2.22
CA VAL A 192 -9.61 -7.34 2.98
C VAL A 192 -10.16 -8.77 2.84
N ARG A 193 -11.48 -8.92 2.69
CA ARG A 193 -12.12 -10.21 2.44
C ARG A 193 -11.73 -10.79 1.07
N LEU A 194 -11.63 -9.96 0.03
CA LEU A 194 -11.09 -10.38 -1.28
C LEU A 194 -9.65 -10.85 -1.15
N LEU A 195 -8.85 -10.15 -0.33
CA LEU A 195 -7.49 -10.57 -0.01
C LEU A 195 -7.41 -11.78 0.94
N LYS A 196 -8.54 -12.35 1.40
CA LYS A 196 -8.61 -13.50 2.32
C LYS A 196 -7.80 -13.32 3.62
N ASP A 197 -7.58 -12.08 4.06
CA ASP A 197 -6.84 -11.78 5.30
C ASP A 197 -7.81 -11.62 6.48
N LYS A 198 -8.12 -12.75 7.13
CA LYS A 198 -9.04 -12.81 8.27
C LYS A 198 -8.60 -11.95 9.46
N GLN A 199 -7.30 -11.76 9.66
CA GLN A 199 -6.81 -10.99 10.79
C GLN A 199 -7.08 -9.49 10.60
N ALA A 200 -6.85 -9.00 9.38
CA ALA A 200 -7.20 -7.64 9.02
C ALA A 200 -8.72 -7.44 9.01
N GLU A 201 -9.51 -8.42 8.55
CA GLU A 201 -10.98 -8.37 8.56
C GLU A 201 -11.52 -8.15 9.98
N ASN A 202 -11.10 -9.00 10.91
CA ASN A 202 -11.47 -8.89 12.33
C ASN A 202 -11.03 -7.56 12.97
N SER A 203 -9.89 -7.02 12.53
CA SER A 203 -9.35 -5.76 13.07
C SER A 203 -10.15 -4.56 12.58
N LEU A 204 -10.54 -4.55 11.30
CA LEU A 204 -11.41 -3.53 10.72
C LEU A 204 -12.82 -3.58 11.33
N GLU A 205 -13.40 -4.78 11.49
CA GLU A 205 -14.71 -4.93 12.12
C GLU A 205 -14.72 -4.33 13.53
N LYS A 206 -13.67 -4.57 14.33
CA LYS A 206 -13.51 -3.96 15.66
C LYS A 206 -13.36 -2.44 15.60
N LEU A 207 -12.54 -1.94 14.67
CA LEU A 207 -12.29 -0.51 14.50
C LEU A 207 -13.61 0.23 14.21
N PHE A 208 -14.40 -0.26 13.24
CA PHE A 208 -15.65 0.38 12.85
C PHE A 208 -16.81 0.12 13.82
N ALA A 209 -16.83 -1.01 14.54
CA ALA A 209 -17.81 -1.26 15.60
C ALA A 209 -17.63 -0.31 16.81
N THR A 210 -16.38 -0.03 17.19
CA THR A 210 -16.06 0.86 18.32
C THR A 210 -16.47 2.31 18.02
N ASN A 211 -16.21 2.76 16.79
CA ASN A 211 -16.51 4.13 16.37
C ASN A 211 -18.02 4.43 16.26
N LEU A 212 -18.87 3.40 16.04
CA LEU A 212 -20.33 3.53 16.06
C LEU A 212 -20.90 3.76 17.47
N GLN A 213 -20.20 3.33 18.52
CA GLN A 213 -20.65 3.51 19.91
C GLN A 213 -20.27 4.89 20.47
N THR A 214 -19.15 5.46 20.04
CA THR A 214 -18.69 6.79 20.48
C THR A 214 -19.58 7.94 19.99
N ASP A 215 -20.25 7.81 18.85
CA ASP A 215 -21.17 8.85 18.33
C ASP A 215 -22.48 8.97 19.14
N ILE A 216 -22.82 7.97 19.97
CA ILE A 216 -24.03 7.97 20.81
C ILE A 216 -23.73 8.48 22.25
N ALA A 217 -22.45 8.48 22.63
CA ALA A 217 -22.03 8.70 24.01
C ALA A 217 -21.80 10.15 24.51
N PRO A 218 -21.91 11.26 23.75
CA PRO A 218 -21.77 12.58 24.38
C PRO A 218 -22.95 12.93 25.32
N SER A 219 -24.11 12.25 25.18
CA SER A 219 -25.33 12.60 25.93
C SER A 219 -25.36 12.12 27.39
N VAL A 220 -24.57 11.11 27.77
CA VAL A 220 -24.61 10.56 29.15
C VAL A 220 -23.60 11.26 30.06
N LEU A 221 -22.39 11.55 29.57
CA LEU A 221 -21.37 12.27 30.33
C LEU A 221 -21.69 13.76 30.52
N GLN A 222 -22.43 14.39 29.60
CA GLN A 222 -22.98 15.74 29.82
C GLN A 222 -24.13 15.74 30.83
N ARG A 223 -25.01 14.73 30.81
CA ARG A 223 -26.07 14.60 31.83
C ARG A 223 -25.50 14.39 33.24
N GLU A 224 -24.43 13.62 33.40
CA GLU A 224 -23.78 13.48 34.71
C GLU A 224 -23.14 14.79 35.18
N LYS A 225 -22.47 15.54 34.30
CA LYS A 225 -21.91 16.85 34.69
C LYS A 225 -22.98 17.87 35.07
N ASP A 226 -24.15 17.83 34.43
CA ASP A 226 -25.30 18.69 34.79
C ASP A 226 -26.00 18.23 36.09
N LEU A 227 -25.97 16.93 36.40
CA LEU A 227 -26.49 16.37 37.66
C LEU A 227 -25.58 16.66 38.86
N TRP A 228 -24.26 16.72 38.65
CA TRP A 228 -23.27 16.86 39.73
C TRP A 228 -22.70 18.28 39.89
N ASN A 229 -23.06 19.24 39.04
CA ASN A 229 -22.66 20.64 39.18
C ASN A 229 -23.88 21.58 39.35
N PRO A 230 -24.52 21.59 40.53
CA PRO A 230 -25.61 22.51 40.80
C PRO A 230 -25.02 23.90 41.11
N GLN A 231 -24.68 24.66 40.07
CA GLN A 231 -24.34 26.08 40.24
C GLN A 231 -25.57 26.95 40.59
N GLU A 232 -26.76 26.37 40.74
CA GLU A 232 -27.99 27.06 41.15
C GLU A 232 -28.39 26.87 42.63
N HIS A 233 -27.44 26.58 43.53
CA HIS A 233 -27.70 26.87 44.94
C HIS A 233 -27.57 28.37 45.21
N LYS A 234 -28.69 29.07 45.05
CA LYS A 234 -29.03 30.37 45.65
C LYS A 234 -28.31 30.57 46.98
N LEU A 235 -27.27 31.41 46.99
CA LEU A 235 -26.75 32.03 48.20
C LEU A 235 -27.70 33.16 48.60
N LEU A 236 -28.60 32.84 49.53
CA LEU A 236 -29.30 33.84 50.33
C LEU A 236 -28.30 34.48 51.30
N HIS A 237 -28.13 35.79 51.16
CA HIS A 237 -27.67 36.77 52.15
C HIS A 237 -26.35 36.53 52.91
N ALA A 238 -25.35 37.35 52.60
CA ALA A 238 -24.66 38.20 53.60
C ALA A 238 -23.79 39.26 52.88
N GLN A 239 -24.20 40.53 52.96
CA GLN A 239 -23.26 41.65 52.86
C GLN A 239 -22.59 41.90 54.24
N PRO A 240 -21.71 42.90 54.38
CA PRO A 240 -20.35 43.00 53.86
C PRO A 240 -19.37 43.17 55.05
N ASN A 241 -18.10 42.80 54.92
CA ASN A 241 -17.09 43.43 55.79
C ASN A 241 -15.75 43.60 55.06
N SER A 242 -15.29 44.84 55.17
CA SER A 242 -14.05 45.41 54.69
C SER A 242 -12.83 44.82 55.40
N THR A 243 -11.72 44.72 54.67
CA THR A 243 -10.33 45.08 55.04
C THR A 243 -9.44 44.55 53.92
N HIS A 244 -8.98 45.37 52.98
CA HIS A 244 -7.77 46.19 53.09
C HIS A 244 -6.53 45.37 53.50
N PHE A 245 -5.85 44.75 52.54
CA PHE A 245 -4.41 44.45 52.65
C PHE A 245 -3.74 44.56 51.28
N GLN A 246 -3.12 45.72 51.06
CA GLN A 246 -2.02 45.87 50.12
C GLN A 246 -0.77 45.28 50.79
N ALA A 247 -0.05 44.39 50.10
CA ALA A 247 1.32 44.07 50.46
C ALA A 247 2.15 43.70 49.22
N ILE A 248 2.91 44.70 48.77
CA ILE A 248 4.35 44.67 48.51
C ILE A 248 4.86 43.76 47.37
N ARG A 249 5.36 44.46 46.33
CA ARG A 249 6.36 44.02 45.35
C ARG A 249 7.58 43.38 46.03
N ALA A 250 8.05 42.26 45.50
CA ALA A 250 9.44 41.86 45.58
C ALA A 250 9.97 41.54 44.17
N THR A 251 10.74 42.49 43.65
CA THR A 251 11.71 42.32 42.56
C THR A 251 12.87 41.44 43.05
N THR A 252 13.25 40.42 42.29
CA THR A 252 14.67 39.99 42.26
C THR A 252 15.02 39.39 40.91
N ALA A 253 15.93 40.08 40.23
CA ALA A 253 16.73 39.59 39.12
C ALA A 253 17.89 38.73 39.65
N LEU A 254 18.35 37.74 38.88
CA LEU A 254 19.70 37.12 38.84
C LEU A 254 19.64 36.08 37.67
N ARG A 255 20.27 36.25 36.50
CA ARG A 255 21.69 36.42 36.12
C ARG A 255 22.51 35.11 36.17
N ARG A 256 22.98 34.70 34.97
CA ARG A 256 24.17 33.91 34.53
C ARG A 256 23.78 32.67 33.72
N LYS A 257 24.15 32.57 32.43
CA LYS A 257 25.50 32.23 31.87
C LYS A 257 25.97 30.88 32.39
N ASP A 258 25.94 29.85 31.55
CA ASP A 258 27.07 29.48 30.69
C ASP A 258 26.57 28.96 29.34
#